data_AF-A0A1V5KMW4-F1
#
_entry.id   AF-A0A1V5KMW4-F1
#
_cell.length_a   1.000
_cell.length_b   1.000
_cell.length_c   1.000
_cell.angle_alpha   90.00
_cell.angle_beta   90.00
_cell.angle_gamma   90.00
#
_symmetry.space_group_name_H-M   'P 1'
#
loop_
_entity.id
_entity.type
_entity.pdbx_description
1 polymer ?
#
loop_
_entity_poly.entity_id
_entity_poly.type
_entity_poly.pdbx_seq_one_letter_code
_entity_poly.pdbx_strand_id
1 'polypeptide(L)'
;MKKELSFEKIRLGSIEKCYAALGVELEGEPCLFFGGEGPGSVRAFRGERFEQCDVIWEGGGGTMSIVPFPGRGGVALISRGFYSMVDSEGSSIELVRYRDGAFSHETIAELSYLHRFDAVLAPDGARYIVAATLHGGKADKEDWSKPGHLYIGELPESADGPFRVELVPLPGDYYVNHGFCKGEWEGRDAAFTSSREGVFVTLPPDRRGGAWRTERLLDFPVSDIAVCDIDGDGEREIAALLPFHGNQFKIFHRDGGGYREVFAYPVENDFYHAVISGRIRGERMFAGGARKLAADLFLVRWDGERGGYFTQQLEAGSGPSNLAILNAAGGDYLLSANRMIFEAAAYRF
;
A
#
# COMPACT_ATOMS: atom_id res chain seq x y z
N MET A 1 -31.17 -2.38 -0.94
CA MET A 1 -30.38 -1.92 0.21
C MET A 1 -29.16 -2.80 0.30
N LYS A 2 -27.98 -2.20 0.31
CA LYS A 2 -26.71 -2.92 0.46
C LYS A 2 -26.75 -3.77 1.74
N LYS A 3 -26.28 -5.02 1.63
CA LYS A 3 -26.14 -5.94 2.77
C LYS A 3 -24.67 -6.08 3.13
N GLU A 4 -24.40 -6.33 4.40
CA GLU A 4 -23.07 -6.71 4.87
C GLU A 4 -22.57 -7.97 4.15
N LEU A 5 -21.28 -8.01 3.86
CA LEU A 5 -20.60 -9.20 3.36
C LEU A 5 -20.35 -10.14 4.53
N SER A 6 -20.63 -11.43 4.35
CA SER A 6 -20.17 -12.44 5.30
C SER A 6 -18.66 -12.65 5.12
N PHE A 7 -17.94 -12.86 6.22
CA PHE A 7 -16.51 -13.14 6.17
C PHE A 7 -16.09 -14.07 7.31
N GLU A 8 -14.92 -14.70 7.14
CA GLU A 8 -14.22 -15.46 8.17
C GLU A 8 -12.85 -14.81 8.44
N LYS A 9 -12.54 -14.48 9.69
CA LYS A 9 -11.19 -14.07 10.09
C LYS A 9 -10.30 -15.30 10.29
N ILE A 10 -9.19 -15.34 9.57
CA ILE A 10 -8.12 -16.32 9.71
C ILE A 10 -6.94 -15.62 10.40
N ARG A 11 -6.58 -16.09 11.60
CA ARG A 11 -5.40 -15.60 12.33
C ARG A 11 -4.18 -16.40 11.89
N LEU A 12 -3.19 -15.72 11.33
CA LEU A 12 -2.03 -16.35 10.71
C LEU A 12 -0.89 -16.55 11.71
N GLY A 13 -0.62 -15.52 12.52
CA GLY A 13 0.45 -15.58 13.51
C GLY A 13 0.80 -14.21 14.06
N SER A 14 1.80 -14.22 14.95
CA SER A 14 2.33 -12.99 15.55
C SER A 14 3.58 -12.52 14.82
N ILE A 15 3.61 -11.24 14.45
CA ILE A 15 4.78 -10.55 13.88
C ILE A 15 4.95 -9.25 14.66
N GLU A 16 6.12 -9.09 15.29
CA GLU A 16 6.42 -7.88 16.05
C GLU A 16 6.23 -6.64 15.16
N LYS A 17 5.38 -5.72 15.63
CA LYS A 17 4.96 -4.53 14.90
C LYS A 17 4.58 -4.81 13.44
N CYS A 18 3.77 -5.85 13.21
CA CYS A 18 3.21 -6.22 11.89
C CYS A 18 2.69 -4.99 11.13
N TYR A 19 3.33 -4.62 10.02
CA TYR A 19 3.15 -3.32 9.40
C TYR A 19 2.73 -3.37 7.94
N ALA A 20 3.39 -4.18 7.12
CA ALA A 20 3.12 -4.30 5.69
C ALA A 20 2.52 -5.67 5.34
N ALA A 21 1.72 -5.72 4.28
CA ALA A 21 1.07 -6.93 3.79
C ALA A 21 1.05 -6.96 2.26
N LEU A 22 1.08 -8.15 1.68
CA LEU A 22 0.84 -8.40 0.27
C LEU A 22 0.21 -9.78 0.12
N GLY A 23 -0.81 -9.91 -0.74
CA GLY A 23 -1.26 -11.22 -1.21
C GLY A 23 -0.94 -11.40 -2.68
N VAL A 24 -0.44 -12.58 -3.05
CA VAL A 24 -0.18 -12.98 -4.44
C VAL A 24 -0.61 -14.43 -4.66
N GLU A 25 -0.68 -14.84 -5.92
CA GLU A 25 -0.71 -16.26 -6.27
C GLU A 25 0.73 -16.77 -6.47
N LEU A 26 1.03 -17.91 -5.85
CA LEU A 26 2.26 -18.66 -5.98
C LEU A 26 1.88 -20.07 -6.43
N GLU A 27 2.35 -20.47 -7.61
CA GLU A 27 2.05 -21.80 -8.19
C GLU A 27 0.55 -22.12 -8.28
N GLY A 28 -0.28 -21.09 -8.48
CA GLY A 28 -1.74 -21.20 -8.57
C GLY A 28 -2.48 -21.17 -7.24
N GLU A 29 -1.76 -21.05 -6.11
CA GLU A 29 -2.33 -21.01 -4.77
C GLU A 29 -2.07 -19.67 -4.06
N PRO A 30 -2.99 -19.20 -3.20
CA PRO A 30 -2.76 -18.00 -2.39
C PRO A 30 -1.50 -18.06 -1.52
N CYS A 31 -0.70 -17.00 -1.55
CA CYS A 31 0.44 -16.78 -0.67
C CYS A 31 0.40 -15.37 -0.10
N LEU A 32 0.46 -15.25 1.23
CA LEU A 32 0.33 -13.98 1.95
C LEU A 32 1.66 -13.60 2.60
N PHE A 33 2.19 -12.44 2.27
CA PHE A 33 3.38 -11.88 2.89
C PHE A 33 2.96 -10.87 3.95
N PHE A 34 3.66 -10.89 5.09
CA PHE A 34 3.57 -9.87 6.12
C PHE A 34 4.97 -9.49 6.61
N GLY A 35 5.16 -8.21 6.90
CA GLY A 35 6.43 -7.67 7.38
C GLY A 35 6.26 -6.70 8.53
N GLY A 36 7.14 -6.79 9.53
CA GLY A 36 7.17 -5.87 10.66
C GLY A 36 7.99 -4.59 10.41
N GLU A 37 7.59 -3.49 11.04
CA GLU A 37 8.43 -2.29 11.18
C GLU A 37 9.48 -2.48 12.29
N GLY A 38 10.45 -1.57 12.41
CA GLY A 38 11.49 -1.69 13.44
C GLY A 38 12.23 -3.02 13.35
N PRO A 39 12.46 -3.75 14.46
CA PRO A 39 13.23 -5.00 14.44
C PRO A 39 12.46 -6.22 13.90
N GLY A 40 11.24 -6.05 13.38
CA GLY A 40 10.35 -7.14 12.98
C GLY A 40 10.91 -8.07 11.89
N SER A 41 10.20 -9.17 11.63
CA SER A 41 10.52 -10.14 10.58
C SER A 41 9.63 -9.98 9.35
N VAL A 42 10.02 -10.64 8.26
CA VAL A 42 9.17 -10.84 7.08
C VAL A 42 8.87 -12.32 6.91
N ARG A 43 7.59 -12.64 6.72
CA ARG A 43 7.08 -14.00 6.67
C ARG A 43 6.11 -14.17 5.50
N ALA A 44 6.08 -15.37 4.94
CA ALA A 44 5.12 -15.78 3.93
C ALA A 44 4.26 -16.93 4.47
N PHE A 45 2.94 -16.84 4.28
CA PHE A 45 1.96 -17.82 4.73
C PHE A 45 1.31 -18.51 3.53
N ARG A 46 1.23 -19.84 3.55
CA ARG A 46 0.76 -20.71 2.45
C ARG A 46 -0.09 -21.86 2.99
N GLY A 47 -0.82 -22.53 2.10
CA GLY A 47 -1.76 -23.60 2.44
C GLY A 47 -3.20 -23.12 2.44
N GLU A 48 -4.16 -24.06 2.48
CA GLU A 48 -5.60 -23.77 2.32
C GLU A 48 -6.10 -22.77 3.38
N ARG A 49 -5.54 -22.85 4.59
CA ARG A 49 -5.84 -21.95 5.71
C ARG A 49 -4.61 -21.16 6.14
N PHE A 50 -3.60 -21.06 5.28
CA PHE A 50 -2.36 -20.33 5.52
C PHE A 50 -1.55 -20.85 6.72
N GLU A 51 -1.63 -22.16 6.98
CA GLU A 51 -1.00 -22.83 8.12
C GLU A 51 0.52 -23.04 7.97
N GLN A 52 1.06 -22.97 6.75
CA GLN A 52 2.49 -23.05 6.50
C GLN A 52 3.08 -21.64 6.59
N CYS A 53 4.10 -21.45 7.42
CA CYS A 53 4.76 -20.15 7.61
C CYS A 53 6.25 -20.27 7.29
N ASP A 54 6.68 -19.63 6.20
CA ASP A 54 8.08 -19.48 5.84
C ASP A 54 8.62 -18.16 6.41
N VAL A 55 9.77 -18.22 7.07
CA VAL A 55 10.49 -17.03 7.52
C VAL A 55 11.46 -16.62 6.42
N ILE A 56 11.26 -15.44 5.85
CA ILE A 56 12.13 -14.91 4.79
C ILE A 56 13.40 -14.35 5.43
N TRP A 57 13.25 -13.59 6.51
CA TRP A 57 14.34 -13.20 7.41
C TRP A 57 13.83 -12.79 8.81
N GLU A 58 14.71 -12.91 9.80
CA GLU A 58 14.54 -12.38 11.17
C GLU A 58 15.37 -11.11 11.37
N GLY A 59 14.93 -10.19 12.25
CA GLY A 59 15.71 -9.01 12.66
C GLY A 59 16.05 -8.02 11.55
N GLY A 60 15.37 -8.11 10.39
CA GLY A 60 15.61 -7.31 9.19
C GLY A 60 14.40 -6.48 8.80
N GLY A 61 13.63 -6.01 9.78
CA GLY A 61 12.38 -5.28 9.58
C GLY A 61 12.57 -3.89 9.00
N GLY A 62 11.85 -2.93 9.56
CA GLY A 62 11.65 -1.64 8.91
C GLY A 62 10.94 -1.81 7.57
N THR A 63 10.05 -2.81 7.50
CA THR A 63 9.30 -3.13 6.29
C THR A 63 8.14 -2.17 6.16
N MET A 64 8.20 -1.28 5.19
CA MET A 64 7.16 -0.30 4.90
C MET A 64 6.32 -0.68 3.66
N SER A 65 6.88 -1.41 2.70
CA SER A 65 6.23 -1.85 1.46
C SER A 65 6.56 -3.30 1.13
N ILE A 66 5.56 -4.03 0.65
CA ILE A 66 5.69 -5.35 0.05
C ILE A 66 4.82 -5.31 -1.20
N VAL A 67 5.42 -5.42 -2.38
CA VAL A 67 4.70 -5.31 -3.66
C VAL A 67 5.06 -6.46 -4.59
N PRO A 68 4.16 -6.89 -5.49
CA PRO A 68 4.48 -7.97 -6.40
C PRO A 68 5.50 -7.52 -7.43
N PHE A 69 6.40 -8.42 -7.84
CA PHE A 69 7.16 -8.19 -9.06
C PHE A 69 6.22 -8.30 -10.27
N PRO A 70 6.15 -7.30 -11.17
CA PRO A 70 5.17 -7.32 -12.25
C PRO A 70 5.31 -8.57 -13.14
N GLY A 71 4.19 -9.23 -13.42
CA GLY A 71 4.12 -10.35 -14.36
C GLY A 71 4.69 -11.68 -13.87
N ARG A 72 5.03 -11.82 -12.57
CA ARG A 72 5.57 -13.08 -12.04
C ARG A 72 5.07 -13.41 -10.63
N GLY A 73 4.27 -14.47 -10.51
CA GLY A 73 3.87 -15.04 -9.22
C GLY A 73 5.07 -15.56 -8.42
N GLY A 74 4.98 -15.50 -7.09
CA GLY A 74 6.06 -15.96 -6.21
C GLY A 74 7.31 -15.07 -6.12
N VAL A 75 7.25 -13.87 -6.70
CA VAL A 75 8.32 -12.87 -6.60
C VAL A 75 7.77 -11.57 -6.05
N ALA A 76 8.41 -11.07 -5.00
CA ALA A 76 8.02 -9.83 -4.34
C ALA A 76 9.22 -8.88 -4.24
N LEU A 77 8.92 -7.59 -4.21
CA LEU A 77 9.85 -6.53 -3.85
C LEU A 77 9.47 -6.04 -2.46
N ILE A 78 10.44 -6.00 -1.55
CA ILE A 78 10.20 -5.74 -0.13
C ILE A 78 11.15 -4.65 0.35
N SER A 79 10.63 -3.59 0.97
CA SER A 79 11.50 -2.59 1.62
C SER A 79 12.13 -3.18 2.87
N ARG A 80 13.36 -2.78 3.18
CA ARG A 80 14.04 -3.11 4.43
C ARG A 80 14.75 -1.88 4.99
N GLY A 81 14.92 -1.81 6.31
CA GLY A 81 15.81 -0.84 6.95
C GLY A 81 15.19 0.50 7.37
N PHE A 82 13.88 0.70 7.23
CA PHE A 82 13.18 1.86 7.79
C PHE A 82 12.77 1.59 9.25
N TYR A 83 13.72 1.64 10.18
CA TYR A 83 13.47 1.26 11.59
C TYR A 83 12.69 2.32 12.36
N SER A 84 12.91 3.59 12.06
CA SER A 84 12.14 4.72 12.59
C SER A 84 12.29 5.96 11.72
N MET A 85 11.54 7.03 12.03
CA MET A 85 11.66 8.32 11.34
C MET A 85 13.08 8.94 11.43
N VAL A 86 13.93 8.50 12.34
CA VAL A 86 15.32 9.00 12.47
C VAL A 86 16.36 7.90 12.25
N ASP A 87 15.91 6.71 11.89
CA ASP A 87 16.75 5.53 11.66
C ASP A 87 16.23 4.81 10.40
N SER A 88 16.48 5.43 9.26
CA SER A 88 16.01 4.98 7.95
C SER A 88 16.98 5.29 6.81
N GLU A 89 18.19 5.76 7.12
CA GLU A 89 19.20 6.12 6.11
C GLU A 89 19.69 4.89 5.33
N GLY A 90 19.75 3.71 5.97
CA GLY A 90 20.16 2.44 5.36
C GLY A 90 19.04 1.68 4.67
N SER A 91 17.96 2.36 4.24
CA SER A 91 16.82 1.67 3.63
C SER A 91 17.14 1.10 2.24
N SER A 92 16.54 -0.04 1.92
CA SER A 92 16.78 -0.77 0.67
C SER A 92 15.50 -1.40 0.09
N ILE A 93 15.59 -1.84 -1.17
CA ILE A 93 14.61 -2.70 -1.82
C ILE A 93 15.26 -4.08 -2.01
N GLU A 94 14.64 -5.07 -1.39
CA GLU A 94 14.98 -6.50 -1.48
C GLU A 94 14.11 -7.17 -2.53
N LEU A 95 14.71 -7.99 -3.39
CA LEU A 95 14.01 -8.91 -4.27
C LEU A 95 13.90 -10.25 -3.58
N VAL A 96 12.67 -10.71 -3.37
CA VAL A 96 12.35 -12.01 -2.75
C VAL A 96 11.81 -12.96 -3.80
N ARG A 97 12.36 -14.17 -3.87
CA ARG A 97 11.97 -15.21 -4.83
C ARG A 97 11.69 -16.54 -4.15
N TYR A 98 10.61 -17.18 -4.54
CA TYR A 98 10.34 -18.58 -4.25
C TYR A 98 10.93 -19.48 -5.34
N ARG A 99 11.77 -20.44 -4.93
CA ARG A 99 12.33 -21.49 -5.81
C ARG A 99 12.54 -22.77 -5.02
N ASP A 100 12.21 -23.91 -5.64
CA ASP A 100 12.48 -25.25 -5.10
C ASP A 100 12.02 -25.43 -3.64
N GLY A 101 10.86 -24.87 -3.29
CA GLY A 101 10.29 -25.00 -1.96
C GLY A 101 10.72 -23.93 -0.94
N ALA A 102 11.62 -23.01 -1.30
CA ALA A 102 12.20 -22.05 -0.36
C ALA A 102 12.23 -20.60 -0.88
N PHE A 103 12.18 -19.65 0.04
CA PHE A 103 12.40 -18.24 -0.25
C PHE A 103 13.87 -17.87 -0.16
N SER A 104 14.32 -17.01 -1.07
CA SER A 104 15.62 -16.34 -1.05
C SER A 104 15.42 -14.85 -1.24
N HIS A 105 16.37 -14.03 -0.78
CA HIS A 105 16.33 -12.59 -0.98
C HIS A 105 17.70 -12.01 -1.36
N GLU A 106 17.69 -10.90 -2.09
CA GLU A 106 18.88 -10.10 -2.37
C GLU A 106 18.53 -8.61 -2.48
N THR A 107 19.44 -7.73 -2.07
CA THR A 107 19.28 -6.28 -2.23
C THR A 107 19.46 -5.88 -3.69
N ILE A 108 18.45 -5.25 -4.30
CA ILE A 108 18.49 -4.79 -5.69
C ILE A 108 18.66 -3.27 -5.82
N ALA A 109 18.27 -2.49 -4.80
CA ALA A 109 18.46 -1.05 -4.77
C ALA A 109 18.62 -0.56 -3.33
N GLU A 110 19.37 0.53 -3.17
CA GLU A 110 19.53 1.24 -1.90
C GLU A 110 18.99 2.65 -2.09
N LEU A 111 18.17 3.11 -1.15
CA LEU A 111 17.61 4.46 -1.18
C LEU A 111 17.35 4.92 0.25
N SER A 112 18.14 5.89 0.71
CA SER A 112 17.98 6.45 2.05
C SER A 112 16.58 7.00 2.25
N TYR A 113 16.02 6.72 3.41
CA TYR A 113 14.69 7.19 3.85
C TYR A 113 13.52 6.67 2.99
N LEU A 114 13.72 5.59 2.23
CA LEU A 114 12.68 4.91 1.47
C LEU A 114 11.51 4.51 2.38
N HIS A 115 10.32 5.03 2.07
CA HIS A 115 9.12 4.79 2.86
C HIS A 115 8.09 3.97 2.09
N ARG A 116 7.72 4.38 0.87
CA ARG A 116 6.78 3.59 0.05
C ARG A 116 7.31 3.38 -1.34
N PHE A 117 6.94 2.28 -1.97
CA PHE A 117 7.15 2.10 -3.40
C PHE A 117 6.17 1.07 -3.97
N ASP A 118 5.99 1.11 -5.28
CA ASP A 118 5.31 0.06 -6.05
C ASP A 118 5.86 0.06 -7.48
N ALA A 119 5.42 -0.91 -8.29
CA ALA A 119 5.81 -1.06 -9.68
C ALA A 119 4.66 -0.74 -10.64
N VAL A 120 4.93 0.17 -11.59
CA VAL A 120 3.99 0.59 -12.64
C VAL A 120 4.41 0.07 -14.01
N LEU A 121 3.42 -0.20 -14.87
CA LEU A 121 3.65 -0.62 -16.26
C LEU A 121 3.40 0.56 -17.22
N ALA A 122 4.37 0.86 -18.06
CA ALA A 122 4.23 1.82 -19.15
C ALA A 122 3.46 1.21 -20.34
N PRO A 123 2.83 2.04 -21.21
CA PRO A 123 2.11 1.54 -22.38
C PRO A 123 2.95 0.70 -23.37
N ASP A 124 4.27 0.91 -23.41
CA ASP A 124 5.21 0.13 -24.22
C ASP A 124 5.64 -1.20 -23.56
N GLY A 125 5.12 -1.51 -22.37
CA GLY A 125 5.47 -2.70 -21.60
C GLY A 125 6.68 -2.55 -20.68
N ALA A 126 7.35 -1.38 -20.66
CA ALA A 126 8.43 -1.13 -19.70
C ALA A 126 7.90 -1.10 -18.26
N ARG A 127 8.67 -1.68 -17.33
CA ARG A 127 8.31 -1.80 -15.92
C ARG A 127 9.18 -0.86 -15.11
N TYR A 128 8.56 -0.09 -14.23
CA TYR A 128 9.28 0.88 -13.39
C TYR A 128 8.92 0.70 -11.93
N ILE A 129 9.91 0.73 -11.04
CA ILE A 129 9.68 1.07 -9.63
C ILE A 129 9.45 2.58 -9.58
N VAL A 130 8.42 2.99 -8.84
CA VAL A 130 8.26 4.35 -8.33
C VAL A 130 8.43 4.28 -6.82
N ALA A 131 9.48 4.90 -6.30
CA ALA A 131 9.84 4.90 -4.90
C ALA A 131 9.72 6.30 -4.29
N ALA A 132 9.21 6.38 -3.07
CA ALA A 132 8.98 7.60 -2.32
C ALA A 132 9.80 7.59 -1.03
N THR A 133 10.63 8.61 -0.83
CA THR A 133 11.29 8.86 0.45
C THR A 133 10.38 9.73 1.32
N LEU A 134 10.31 9.45 2.63
CA LEU A 134 9.45 10.22 3.54
C LEU A 134 9.95 11.67 3.74
N HIS A 135 11.27 11.82 3.74
CA HIS A 135 12.02 13.06 3.99
C HIS A 135 13.46 12.93 3.45
N GLY A 136 14.19 14.06 3.37
CA GLY A 136 15.59 14.13 2.93
C GLY A 136 16.60 14.01 4.07
N GLY A 137 16.25 13.26 5.12
CA GLY A 137 16.95 13.18 6.41
C GLY A 137 16.41 14.14 7.49
N LYS A 138 16.55 13.76 8.76
CA LYS A 138 16.01 14.47 9.92
C LYS A 138 17.03 14.55 11.05
N ALA A 139 17.12 15.70 11.73
CA ALA A 139 17.92 15.84 12.95
C ALA A 139 17.24 15.18 14.18
N ASP A 140 15.90 15.25 14.22
CA ASP A 140 15.06 14.62 15.23
C ASP A 140 13.66 14.31 14.67
N LYS A 141 12.75 13.75 15.48
CA LYS A 141 11.42 13.31 15.02
C LYS A 141 10.53 14.45 14.51
N GLU A 142 10.73 15.68 14.99
CA GLU A 142 9.91 16.85 14.64
C GLU A 142 10.50 17.65 13.47
N ASP A 143 11.76 17.40 13.09
CA ASP A 143 12.41 18.07 11.96
C ASP A 143 11.79 17.64 10.63
N TRP A 144 10.97 18.49 10.02
CA TRP A 144 10.44 18.30 8.67
C TRP A 144 11.03 19.33 7.70
N SER A 145 12.25 19.80 7.93
CA SER A 145 12.87 20.87 7.12
C SER A 145 13.31 20.41 5.73
N LYS A 146 13.59 19.11 5.56
CA LYS A 146 14.02 18.51 4.29
C LYS A 146 12.89 17.69 3.66
N PRO A 147 12.49 18.00 2.41
CA PRO A 147 11.42 17.29 1.73
C PRO A 147 11.83 15.85 1.40
N GLY A 148 10.84 14.98 1.25
CA GLY A 148 10.99 13.72 0.54
C GLY A 148 10.88 13.92 -0.97
N HIS A 149 11.25 12.90 -1.73
CA HIS A 149 11.25 12.92 -3.19
C HIS A 149 10.70 11.62 -3.77
N LEU A 150 10.34 11.67 -5.05
CA LEU A 150 10.06 10.48 -5.84
C LEU A 150 11.30 10.08 -6.63
N TYR A 151 11.50 8.77 -6.76
CA TYR A 151 12.57 8.17 -7.53
C TYR A 151 11.98 7.12 -8.47
N ILE A 152 12.55 7.00 -9.66
CA ILE A 152 12.17 5.99 -10.64
C ILE A 152 13.35 5.11 -10.96
N GLY A 153 13.09 3.83 -11.16
CA GLY A 153 14.09 2.88 -11.59
C GLY A 153 13.46 1.84 -12.48
N GLU A 154 14.17 1.46 -13.52
CA GLU A 154 13.65 0.48 -14.46
C GLU A 154 13.85 -0.96 -13.94
N LEU A 155 12.80 -1.77 -14.02
CA LEU A 155 12.85 -3.18 -13.72
C LEU A 155 13.14 -4.01 -14.97
N PRO A 156 13.93 -5.09 -14.86
CA PRO A 156 14.07 -6.04 -15.95
C PRO A 156 12.75 -6.77 -16.23
N GLU A 157 12.64 -7.35 -17.43
CA GLU A 157 11.48 -8.18 -17.80
C GLU A 157 11.39 -9.48 -16.97
N SER A 158 12.53 -9.99 -16.50
CA SER A 158 12.61 -11.18 -15.66
C SER A 158 13.42 -10.92 -14.40
N ALA A 159 12.95 -11.53 -13.30
CA ALA A 159 13.65 -11.56 -12.03
C ALA A 159 14.58 -12.77 -11.86
N ASP A 160 14.84 -13.54 -12.92
CA ASP A 160 15.53 -14.83 -12.79
C ASP A 160 17.03 -14.74 -12.51
N GLY A 161 17.68 -13.72 -13.07
CA GLY A 161 19.09 -13.43 -12.84
C GLY A 161 19.29 -12.37 -11.76
N PRO A 162 20.53 -12.16 -11.33
CA PRO A 162 20.89 -11.02 -10.49
C PRO A 162 20.77 -9.72 -11.29
N PHE A 163 20.30 -8.66 -10.65
CA PHE A 163 20.28 -7.31 -11.22
C PHE A 163 20.35 -6.27 -10.11
N ARG A 164 20.66 -5.04 -10.50
CA ARG A 164 20.53 -3.85 -9.65
C ARG A 164 19.63 -2.84 -10.37
N VAL A 165 18.88 -2.08 -9.59
CA VAL A 165 18.04 -0.99 -10.09
C VAL A 165 18.68 0.32 -9.69
N GLU A 166 19.01 1.14 -10.68
CA GLU A 166 19.40 2.53 -10.45
C GLU A 166 18.14 3.37 -10.25
N LEU A 167 18.09 4.10 -9.13
CA LEU A 167 16.97 4.96 -8.76
C LEU A 167 17.35 6.42 -9.02
N VAL A 168 16.67 7.06 -9.96
CA VAL A 168 16.90 8.47 -10.32
C VAL A 168 15.75 9.34 -9.82
N PRO A 169 16.03 10.50 -9.21
CA PRO A 169 14.99 11.37 -8.67
C PRO A 169 14.14 12.00 -9.78
N LEU A 170 12.84 12.09 -9.53
CA LEU A 170 11.95 12.98 -10.29
C LEU A 170 11.93 14.37 -9.66
N PRO A 171 11.76 15.44 -10.45
CA PRO A 171 11.62 16.79 -9.91
C PRO A 171 10.43 16.92 -8.96
N GLY A 172 10.63 17.65 -7.86
CA GLY A 172 9.58 17.99 -6.90
C GLY A 172 10.01 17.77 -5.45
N ASP A 173 9.48 18.63 -4.58
CA ASP A 173 9.70 18.60 -3.14
C ASP A 173 8.38 18.23 -2.46
N TYR A 174 8.36 17.10 -1.75
CA TYR A 174 7.17 16.57 -1.09
C TYR A 174 7.44 16.45 0.41
N TYR A 175 6.94 17.37 1.23
CA TYR A 175 7.16 17.32 2.67
C TYR A 175 6.22 16.33 3.32
N VAL A 176 6.76 15.48 4.19
CA VAL A 176 6.00 14.39 4.83
C VAL A 176 5.38 13.49 3.74
N ASN A 177 6.20 13.05 2.79
CA ASN A 177 5.80 12.25 1.63
C ASN A 177 5.48 10.81 2.07
N HIS A 178 4.28 10.64 2.63
CA HIS A 178 3.93 9.47 3.41
C HIS A 178 3.07 8.49 2.63
N GLY A 179 2.01 9.00 1.98
CA GLY A 179 1.01 8.17 1.33
C GLY A 179 1.45 7.69 -0.03
N PHE A 180 1.05 6.47 -0.37
CA PHE A 180 1.37 5.87 -1.65
C PHE A 180 0.35 4.79 -1.99
N CYS A 181 -0.23 4.84 -3.18
CA CYS A 181 -0.89 3.69 -3.77
C CYS A 181 -0.60 3.60 -5.26
N LYS A 182 -0.48 2.37 -5.77
CA LYS A 182 -0.66 2.13 -7.20
C LYS A 182 -2.15 2.22 -7.53
N GLY A 183 -2.47 2.83 -8.66
CA GLY A 183 -3.82 2.90 -9.17
C GLY A 183 -3.82 3.06 -10.68
N GLU A 184 -5.01 3.31 -11.23
CA GLU A 184 -5.16 3.66 -12.64
C GLU A 184 -5.39 5.17 -12.75
N TRP A 185 -4.85 5.82 -13.78
CA TRP A 185 -5.17 7.19 -14.16
C TRP A 185 -5.18 7.29 -15.67
N GLU A 186 -6.21 7.89 -16.26
CA GLU A 186 -6.36 7.97 -17.73
C GLU A 186 -6.22 6.61 -18.46
N GLY A 187 -6.67 5.52 -17.81
CA GLY A 187 -6.60 4.16 -18.36
C GLY A 187 -5.20 3.55 -18.34
N ARG A 188 -4.29 4.09 -17.54
CA ARG A 188 -2.89 3.66 -17.40
C ARG A 188 -2.54 3.40 -15.94
N ASP A 189 -1.59 2.50 -15.70
CA ASP A 189 -0.96 2.39 -14.38
C ASP A 189 -0.33 3.72 -13.98
N ALA A 190 -0.57 4.13 -12.73
CA ALA A 190 -0.05 5.36 -12.15
C ALA A 190 0.31 5.15 -10.68
N ALA A 191 1.29 5.93 -10.21
CA ALA A 191 1.60 6.05 -8.80
C ALA A 191 0.89 7.28 -8.23
N PHE A 192 0.07 7.08 -7.22
CA PHE A 192 -0.54 8.15 -6.45
C PHE A 192 0.25 8.33 -5.16
N THR A 193 0.58 9.58 -4.83
CA THR A 193 1.33 9.90 -3.61
C THR A 193 0.65 11.03 -2.86
N SER A 194 0.84 11.07 -1.55
CA SER A 194 0.31 12.16 -0.72
C SER A 194 1.34 12.72 0.25
N SER A 195 1.30 14.03 0.39
CA SER A 195 2.21 14.80 1.24
C SER A 195 1.46 15.97 1.89
N ARG A 196 2.20 16.82 2.59
CA ARG A 196 1.66 18.09 3.12
C ARG A 196 1.15 19.02 2.01
N GLU A 197 1.71 18.92 0.81
CA GLU A 197 1.42 19.78 -0.34
C GLU A 197 0.17 19.35 -1.12
N GLY A 198 -0.35 18.15 -0.86
CA GLY A 198 -1.45 17.62 -1.64
C GLY A 198 -1.42 16.12 -1.90
N VAL A 199 -2.28 15.73 -2.84
CA VAL A 199 -2.25 14.42 -3.50
C VAL A 199 -1.79 14.61 -4.94
N PHE A 200 -0.90 13.74 -5.39
CA PHE A 200 -0.32 13.77 -6.72
C PHE A 200 -0.55 12.45 -7.43
N VAL A 201 -0.67 12.51 -8.75
CA VAL A 201 -0.62 11.34 -9.63
C VAL A 201 0.58 11.46 -10.54
N THR A 202 1.37 10.39 -10.64
CA THR A 202 2.59 10.31 -11.43
C THR A 202 2.47 9.17 -12.43
N LEU A 203 2.53 9.52 -13.72
CA LEU A 203 2.39 8.60 -14.85
C LEU A 203 3.76 8.27 -15.47
N PRO A 204 4.00 6.99 -15.80
CA PRO A 204 5.17 6.60 -16.57
C PRO A 204 5.09 7.18 -17.99
N PRO A 205 6.24 7.39 -18.67
CA PRO A 205 6.24 7.86 -20.05
C PRO A 205 5.57 6.85 -20.99
N ASP A 206 5.14 7.32 -22.17
CA ASP A 206 4.55 6.45 -23.21
C ASP A 206 5.55 5.44 -23.78
N ARG A 207 6.84 5.81 -23.73
CA ARG A 207 7.96 5.00 -24.21
C ARG A 207 9.14 5.18 -23.27
N ARG A 208 9.94 4.13 -23.16
CA ARG A 208 11.23 4.13 -22.48
C ARG A 208 12.08 5.36 -22.85
N GLY A 209 12.61 6.02 -21.82
CA GLY A 209 13.42 7.23 -21.95
C GLY A 209 12.62 8.53 -22.14
N GLY A 210 11.29 8.46 -22.20
CA GLY A 210 10.42 9.63 -22.23
C GLY A 210 10.30 10.33 -20.88
N ALA A 211 9.59 11.47 -20.87
CA ALA A 211 9.35 12.25 -19.66
C ALA A 211 8.19 11.68 -18.84
N TRP A 212 8.39 11.63 -17.53
CA TRP A 212 7.32 11.36 -16.56
C TRP A 212 6.43 12.59 -16.41
N ARG A 213 5.14 12.35 -16.12
CA ARG A 213 4.16 13.41 -15.88
C ARG A 213 3.63 13.32 -14.46
N THR A 214 3.72 14.41 -13.72
CA THR A 214 3.15 14.50 -12.37
C THR A 214 2.14 15.64 -12.32
N GLU A 215 0.96 15.34 -11.80
CA GLU A 215 -0.15 16.28 -11.64
C GLU A 215 -0.63 16.29 -10.20
N ARG A 216 -1.03 17.47 -9.71
CA ARG A 216 -1.60 17.63 -8.38
C ARG A 216 -3.13 17.55 -8.46
N LEU A 217 -3.73 16.65 -7.68
CA LEU A 217 -5.17 16.38 -7.62
C LEU A 217 -5.86 17.08 -6.45
N LEU A 218 -5.21 17.14 -5.29
CA LEU A 218 -5.64 17.85 -4.09
C LEU A 218 -4.51 18.78 -3.62
N ASP A 219 -4.82 19.92 -3.02
CA ASP A 219 -3.84 20.95 -2.64
C ASP A 219 -3.78 21.26 -1.13
N PHE A 220 -4.24 20.31 -0.31
CA PHE A 220 -4.18 20.35 1.15
C PHE A 220 -3.47 19.11 1.73
N PRO A 221 -2.98 19.15 2.98
CA PRO A 221 -2.23 18.05 3.58
C PRO A 221 -3.01 16.73 3.65
N VAL A 222 -2.43 15.64 3.13
CA VAL A 222 -3.03 14.30 3.16
C VAL A 222 -2.03 13.24 3.63
N SER A 223 -2.43 12.39 4.58
CA SER A 223 -1.56 11.38 5.17
C SER A 223 -1.32 10.19 4.25
N ASP A 224 -2.41 9.52 3.85
CA ASP A 224 -2.37 8.34 3.00
C ASP A 224 -3.64 8.28 2.16
N ILE A 225 -3.58 7.56 1.05
CA ILE A 225 -4.62 7.56 0.03
C ILE A 225 -4.87 6.17 -0.57
N ALA A 226 -6.09 5.97 -1.04
CA ALA A 226 -6.39 4.95 -2.04
C ALA A 226 -7.37 5.49 -3.05
N VAL A 227 -7.30 4.99 -4.29
CA VAL A 227 -8.14 5.47 -5.38
C VAL A 227 -8.90 4.34 -6.05
N CYS A 228 -10.19 4.54 -6.33
CA CYS A 228 -10.98 3.68 -7.20
C CYS A 228 -12.24 4.41 -7.66
N ASP A 229 -12.86 3.95 -8.75
CA ASP A 229 -14.18 4.38 -9.25
C ASP A 229 -15.26 3.55 -8.52
N ILE A 230 -15.58 3.93 -7.28
CA ILE A 230 -16.39 3.13 -6.35
C ILE A 230 -17.87 3.08 -6.76
N ASP A 231 -18.38 4.15 -7.35
CA ASP A 231 -19.78 4.26 -7.75
C ASP A 231 -20.04 3.86 -9.22
N GLY A 232 -18.98 3.77 -10.03
CA GLY A 232 -19.03 3.28 -11.39
C GLY A 232 -19.32 4.36 -12.43
N ASP A 233 -19.19 5.64 -12.10
CA ASP A 233 -19.48 6.75 -13.02
C ASP A 233 -18.31 7.10 -13.96
N GLY A 234 -17.14 6.50 -13.72
CA GLY A 234 -15.93 6.66 -14.53
C GLY A 234 -14.92 7.67 -13.99
N GLU A 235 -15.29 8.45 -12.98
CA GLU A 235 -14.36 9.25 -12.19
C GLU A 235 -13.80 8.43 -11.03
N ARG A 236 -12.58 8.76 -10.59
CA ARG A 236 -11.96 8.03 -9.47
C ARG A 236 -12.12 8.82 -8.19
N GLU A 237 -12.77 8.21 -7.21
CA GLU A 237 -12.74 8.69 -5.85
C GLU A 237 -11.36 8.55 -5.23
N ILE A 238 -11.04 9.50 -4.36
CA ILE A 238 -9.86 9.47 -3.50
C ILE A 238 -10.34 9.27 -2.07
N ALA A 239 -10.13 8.08 -1.51
CA ALA A 239 -10.19 7.88 -0.06
C ALA A 239 -8.90 8.44 0.55
N ALA A 240 -9.03 9.28 1.57
CA ALA A 240 -7.94 10.02 2.17
C ALA A 240 -7.99 9.97 3.69
N LEU A 241 -6.81 9.79 4.29
CA LEU A 241 -6.59 9.89 5.73
C LEU A 241 -6.09 11.29 6.07
N LEU A 242 -6.80 11.99 6.95
CA LEU A 242 -6.59 13.41 7.21
C LEU A 242 -6.57 13.75 8.72
N PRO A 243 -5.77 14.74 9.12
CA PRO A 243 -4.49 15.13 8.48
C PRO A 243 -3.45 13.99 8.61
N PHE A 244 -2.14 14.28 8.57
CA PHE A 244 -1.08 13.30 8.80
C PHE A 244 -1.29 12.47 10.09
N HIS A 245 -1.48 11.15 9.96
CA HIS A 245 -1.89 10.22 11.03
C HIS A 245 -3.06 10.73 11.87
N GLY A 246 -3.99 11.44 11.23
CA GLY A 246 -5.08 12.14 11.89
C GLY A 246 -6.29 11.26 12.23
N ASN A 247 -7.40 11.93 12.50
CA ASN A 247 -8.63 11.34 13.02
C ASN A 247 -9.78 11.35 12.00
N GLN A 248 -9.50 11.58 10.72
CA GLN A 248 -10.52 11.62 9.67
C GLN A 248 -10.21 10.64 8.53
N PHE A 249 -11.22 9.88 8.14
CA PHE A 249 -11.27 9.16 6.87
C PHE A 249 -12.34 9.82 6.01
N LYS A 250 -11.95 10.31 4.84
CA LYS A 250 -12.85 11.00 3.90
C LYS A 250 -12.74 10.43 2.50
N ILE A 251 -13.79 10.61 1.70
CA ILE A 251 -13.76 10.32 0.27
C ILE A 251 -14.07 11.59 -0.50
N PHE A 252 -13.27 11.85 -1.52
CA PHE A 252 -13.41 12.95 -2.46
C PHE A 252 -13.76 12.42 -3.84
N HIS A 253 -14.70 13.07 -4.50
CA HIS A 253 -15.13 12.77 -5.86
C HIS A 253 -14.92 14.00 -6.75
N ARG A 254 -14.58 13.77 -8.03
CA ARG A 254 -14.29 14.85 -8.98
C ARG A 254 -15.52 15.19 -9.78
N ASP A 255 -15.90 16.47 -9.79
CA ASP A 255 -16.86 17.00 -10.76
C ASP A 255 -16.25 18.13 -11.61
N GLY A 256 -17.06 18.83 -12.39
CA GLY A 256 -16.62 19.94 -13.24
C GLY A 256 -15.89 21.08 -12.49
N GLY A 257 -16.00 21.16 -11.16
CA GLY A 257 -15.30 22.11 -10.30
C GLY A 257 -14.03 21.58 -9.64
N GLY A 258 -13.67 20.30 -9.85
CA GLY A 258 -12.56 19.63 -9.18
C GLY A 258 -13.02 18.63 -8.12
N TYR A 259 -12.11 18.22 -7.23
CA TYR A 259 -12.42 17.27 -6.16
C TYR A 259 -13.17 17.95 -5.01
N ARG A 260 -14.30 17.36 -4.60
CA ARG A 260 -15.06 17.75 -3.40
C ARG A 260 -15.31 16.57 -2.47
N GLU A 261 -15.39 16.86 -1.18
CA GLU A 261 -15.77 15.86 -0.18
C GLU A 261 -17.20 15.36 -0.45
N VAL A 262 -17.37 14.04 -0.49
CA VAL A 262 -18.66 13.37 -0.69
C VAL A 262 -19.00 12.39 0.43
N PHE A 263 -18.03 12.06 1.28
CA PHE A 263 -18.23 11.18 2.43
C PHE A 263 -17.19 11.42 3.52
N ALA A 264 -17.62 11.25 4.77
CA ALA A 264 -16.77 11.17 5.94
C ALA A 264 -17.19 9.94 6.77
N TYR A 265 -16.23 9.12 7.18
CA TYR A 265 -16.53 7.95 8.00
C TYR A 265 -17.06 8.38 9.37
N PRO A 266 -18.21 7.86 9.83
CA PRO A 266 -18.94 8.42 10.96
C PRO A 266 -18.41 7.98 12.34
N VAL A 267 -17.56 6.94 12.40
CA VAL A 267 -17.06 6.43 13.68
C VAL A 267 -15.82 7.22 14.11
N GLU A 268 -15.86 7.69 15.35
CA GLU A 268 -14.73 8.37 15.99
C GLU A 268 -13.56 7.40 16.16
N ASN A 269 -12.50 7.66 15.40
CA ASN A 269 -11.22 6.97 15.49
C ASN A 269 -10.11 8.02 15.56
N ASP A 270 -8.96 7.62 16.08
CA ASP A 270 -7.75 8.43 16.02
C ASP A 270 -6.61 7.60 15.44
N PHE A 271 -5.63 8.28 14.83
CA PHE A 271 -4.49 7.65 14.19
C PHE A 271 -4.92 6.70 13.07
N TYR A 272 -5.65 7.22 12.08
CA TYR A 272 -5.86 6.50 10.82
C TYR A 272 -4.51 6.25 10.15
N HIS A 273 -4.32 5.02 9.69
CA HIS A 273 -3.05 4.64 9.08
C HIS A 273 -3.20 3.65 7.93
N ALA A 274 -4.32 2.94 7.85
CA ALA A 274 -4.52 1.93 6.82
C ALA A 274 -5.64 2.38 5.87
N VAL A 275 -5.37 2.39 4.57
CA VAL A 275 -6.36 2.61 3.52
C VAL A 275 -5.94 1.82 2.28
N ILE A 276 -6.88 1.14 1.66
CA ILE A 276 -6.67 0.42 0.39
C ILE A 276 -7.96 0.47 -0.42
N SER A 277 -7.84 0.30 -1.72
CA SER A 277 -8.97 0.10 -2.63
C SER A 277 -8.81 -1.21 -3.37
N GLY A 278 -9.91 -1.79 -3.82
CA GLY A 278 -9.87 -3.01 -4.61
C GLY A 278 -11.24 -3.59 -4.82
N ARG A 279 -11.28 -4.87 -5.20
CA ARG A 279 -12.53 -5.61 -5.37
C ARG A 279 -12.67 -6.69 -4.32
N ILE A 280 -13.86 -6.81 -3.75
CA ILE A 280 -14.27 -7.96 -2.92
C ILE A 280 -15.67 -8.36 -3.39
N ARG A 281 -15.83 -9.65 -3.70
CA ARG A 281 -16.97 -10.26 -4.41
C ARG A 281 -17.34 -9.51 -5.68
N GLY A 282 -16.33 -9.09 -6.45
CA GLY A 282 -16.47 -8.33 -7.69
C GLY A 282 -16.85 -6.86 -7.53
N GLU A 283 -17.23 -6.41 -6.33
CA GLU A 283 -17.59 -5.03 -6.04
C GLU A 283 -16.36 -4.19 -5.72
N ARG A 284 -16.25 -2.98 -6.28
CA ARG A 284 -15.22 -2.02 -5.88
C ARG A 284 -15.56 -1.44 -4.50
N MET A 285 -14.53 -1.23 -3.70
CA MET A 285 -14.67 -0.65 -2.37
C MET A 285 -13.36 -0.06 -1.87
N PHE A 286 -13.47 0.71 -0.79
CA PHE A 286 -12.35 1.03 0.07
C PHE A 286 -12.40 0.16 1.32
N ALA A 287 -11.23 -0.16 1.86
CA ALA A 287 -11.08 -0.62 3.22
C ALA A 287 -10.20 0.38 3.97
N GLY A 288 -10.56 0.65 5.22
CA GLY A 288 -9.86 1.62 6.06
C GLY A 288 -9.61 1.06 7.45
N GLY A 289 -8.63 1.62 8.14
CA GLY A 289 -8.45 1.34 9.55
C GLY A 289 -7.57 2.32 10.32
N ALA A 290 -7.79 2.30 11.64
CA ALA A 290 -7.17 3.22 12.60
C ALA A 290 -6.55 2.48 13.77
N ARG A 291 -5.63 3.12 14.48
CA ARG A 291 -4.84 2.49 15.55
C ARG A 291 -5.23 2.88 16.97
N LYS A 292 -6.11 3.86 17.15
CA LYS A 292 -6.56 4.33 18.47
C LYS A 292 -8.07 4.52 18.51
N LEU A 293 -8.57 4.73 19.73
CA LEU A 293 -10.01 4.78 20.05
C LEU A 293 -10.67 3.45 19.70
N ALA A 294 -11.65 3.43 18.79
CA ALA A 294 -12.26 2.17 18.34
C ALA A 294 -11.24 1.24 17.65
N ALA A 295 -10.19 1.82 17.03
CA ALA A 295 -9.13 1.12 16.32
C ALA A 295 -9.71 0.12 15.30
N ASP A 296 -10.69 0.63 14.54
CA ASP A 296 -11.50 -0.16 13.63
C ASP A 296 -10.74 -0.60 12.39
N LEU A 297 -11.15 -1.74 11.86
CA LEU A 297 -11.02 -2.16 10.47
C LEU A 297 -12.42 -2.19 9.85
N PHE A 298 -12.61 -1.54 8.70
CA PHE A 298 -13.92 -1.41 8.07
C PHE A 298 -13.85 -1.37 6.54
N LEU A 299 -15.00 -1.59 5.91
CA LEU A 299 -15.23 -1.42 4.47
C LEU A 299 -16.12 -0.18 4.23
N VAL A 300 -15.88 0.52 3.13
CA VAL A 300 -16.78 1.52 2.55
C VAL A 300 -17.15 1.08 1.13
N ARG A 301 -18.45 0.95 0.87
CA ARG A 301 -19.03 0.44 -0.38
C ARG A 301 -20.07 1.43 -0.91
N TRP A 302 -20.35 1.39 -2.20
CA TRP A 302 -21.45 2.15 -2.81
C TRP A 302 -22.77 1.36 -2.83
N ASP A 303 -23.86 1.96 -2.36
CA ASP A 303 -25.24 1.48 -2.52
C ASP A 303 -25.92 2.23 -3.67
N GLY A 304 -25.83 1.67 -4.88
CA GLY A 304 -26.42 2.27 -6.08
C GLY A 304 -27.94 2.40 -6.04
N GLU A 305 -28.66 1.59 -5.24
CA GLU A 305 -30.11 1.75 -5.09
C GLU A 305 -30.47 2.98 -4.25
N ARG A 306 -29.60 3.38 -3.32
CA ARG A 306 -29.80 4.55 -2.44
C ARG A 306 -29.02 5.79 -2.90
N GLY A 307 -28.08 5.64 -3.83
CA GLY A 307 -27.20 6.71 -4.26
C GLY A 307 -26.31 7.21 -3.13
N GLY A 308 -25.71 6.31 -2.34
CA GLY A 308 -24.90 6.70 -1.19
C GLY A 308 -23.94 5.63 -0.69
N TYR A 309 -23.04 6.06 0.19
CA TYR A 309 -22.04 5.19 0.81
C TYR A 309 -22.63 4.34 1.94
N PHE A 310 -22.19 3.09 1.99
CA PHE A 310 -22.54 2.10 3.00
C PHE A 310 -21.25 1.58 3.65
N THR A 311 -21.21 1.58 4.98
CA THR A 311 -20.06 1.12 5.76
C THR A 311 -20.34 -0.20 6.45
N GLN A 312 -19.32 -1.04 6.58
CA GLN A 312 -19.37 -2.28 7.37
C GLN A 312 -18.11 -2.39 8.23
N GLN A 313 -18.26 -2.47 9.55
CA GLN A 313 -17.15 -2.77 10.46
C GLN A 313 -16.80 -4.26 10.34
N LEU A 314 -15.51 -4.57 10.23
CA LEU A 314 -15.00 -5.94 10.18
C LEU A 314 -14.45 -6.39 11.55
N GLU A 315 -13.67 -5.54 12.20
CA GLU A 315 -13.10 -5.82 13.52
C GLU A 315 -12.75 -4.51 14.24
N ALA A 316 -13.15 -4.40 15.51
CA ALA A 316 -12.71 -3.33 16.41
C ALA A 316 -11.48 -3.77 17.21
N GLY A 317 -10.60 -2.82 17.57
CA GLY A 317 -9.41 -3.09 18.38
C GLY A 317 -8.26 -3.78 17.63
N SER A 318 -8.34 -3.89 16.31
CA SER A 318 -7.32 -4.57 15.49
C SER A 318 -6.09 -3.70 15.26
N GLY A 319 -6.28 -2.38 15.10
CA GLY A 319 -5.20 -1.42 14.96
C GLY A 319 -4.28 -1.64 13.75
N PRO A 320 -4.81 -1.71 12.51
CA PRO A 320 -4.02 -1.98 11.32
C PRO A 320 -3.06 -0.85 10.96
N SER A 321 -1.96 -1.22 10.32
CA SER A 321 -0.98 -0.31 9.70
C SER A 321 -1.15 -0.20 8.21
N ASN A 322 -1.31 -1.33 7.55
CA ASN A 322 -1.56 -1.43 6.13
C ASN A 322 -2.54 -2.56 5.90
N LEU A 323 -3.17 -2.49 4.74
CA LEU A 323 -4.08 -3.50 4.21
C LEU A 323 -3.58 -3.93 2.83
N ALA A 324 -3.93 -5.14 2.43
CA ALA A 324 -3.79 -5.60 1.05
C ALA A 324 -5.03 -6.41 0.66
N ILE A 325 -5.35 -6.44 -0.63
CA ILE A 325 -6.44 -7.26 -1.16
C ILE A 325 -5.83 -8.30 -2.10
N LEU A 326 -6.27 -9.55 -1.96
CA LEU A 326 -5.99 -10.63 -2.89
C LEU A 326 -7.30 -11.18 -3.43
N ASN A 327 -7.45 -11.14 -4.75
CA ASN A 327 -8.49 -11.86 -5.47
C ASN A 327 -7.88 -13.14 -6.02
N ALA A 328 -8.29 -14.30 -5.52
CA ALA A 328 -7.80 -15.60 -5.96
C ALA A 328 -8.95 -16.55 -6.31
N ALA A 329 -8.66 -17.63 -7.02
CA ALA A 329 -9.69 -18.61 -7.39
C ALA A 329 -10.48 -19.16 -6.19
N GLY A 330 -9.84 -19.29 -5.02
CA GLY A 330 -10.44 -19.79 -3.78
C GLY A 330 -11.26 -18.77 -2.98
N GLY A 331 -11.28 -17.50 -3.39
CA GLY A 331 -12.01 -16.43 -2.72
C GLY A 331 -11.25 -15.10 -2.69
N ASP A 332 -11.93 -14.09 -2.13
CA ASP A 332 -11.35 -12.76 -1.94
C ASP A 332 -10.89 -12.59 -0.50
N TYR A 333 -9.71 -12.02 -0.33
CA TYR A 333 -9.07 -11.85 0.97
C TYR A 333 -8.72 -10.38 1.20
N LEU A 334 -9.13 -9.84 2.34
CA LEU A 334 -8.54 -8.62 2.90
C LEU A 334 -7.48 -9.02 3.92
N LEU A 335 -6.24 -8.61 3.71
CA LEU A 335 -5.13 -8.81 4.63
C LEU A 335 -5.02 -7.59 5.54
N SER A 336 -4.79 -7.81 6.82
CA SER A 336 -4.65 -6.78 7.83
C SER A 336 -3.37 -6.95 8.63
N ALA A 337 -2.43 -6.01 8.48
CA ALA A 337 -1.21 -5.95 9.26
C ALA A 337 -1.47 -5.18 10.56
N ASN A 338 -1.86 -5.92 11.61
CA ASN A 338 -2.34 -5.38 12.88
C ASN A 338 -1.17 -5.06 13.81
N ARG A 339 -0.58 -3.88 13.64
CA ARG A 339 0.61 -3.45 14.41
C ARG A 339 0.37 -3.36 15.90
N MET A 340 -0.80 -2.89 16.32
CA MET A 340 -1.05 -2.62 17.75
C MET A 340 -1.10 -3.89 18.60
N ILE A 341 -1.46 -5.01 17.98
CA ILE A 341 -1.58 -6.32 18.63
C ILE A 341 -0.61 -7.37 18.06
N PHE A 342 0.34 -6.93 17.22
CA PHE A 342 1.36 -7.78 16.58
C PHE A 342 0.79 -8.97 15.83
N GLU A 343 -0.30 -8.78 15.07
CA GLU A 343 -1.03 -9.86 14.40
C GLU A 343 -0.97 -9.71 12.87
N ALA A 344 -0.74 -10.83 12.19
CA ALA A 344 -1.06 -11.00 10.78
C ALA A 344 -2.41 -11.70 10.65
N ALA A 345 -3.37 -11.06 9.98
CA ALA A 345 -4.72 -11.57 9.80
C ALA A 345 -5.19 -11.48 8.35
N ALA A 346 -6.00 -12.44 7.94
CA ALA A 346 -6.72 -12.42 6.68
C ALA A 346 -8.23 -12.55 6.92
N TYR A 347 -9.04 -11.88 6.13
CA TYR A 347 -10.49 -11.95 6.15
C TYR A 347 -10.94 -12.52 4.81
N ARG A 348 -11.45 -13.74 4.82
CA ARG A 348 -11.96 -14.43 3.64
C ARG A 348 -13.43 -14.08 3.44
N PHE A 349 -13.78 -13.57 2.27
CA PHE A 349 -15.14 -13.17 1.90
C PHE A 349 -15.81 -14.17 0.97
#